data_AF-A0A9D9Z8C6-F1
#
_entry.id   AF-A0A9D9Z8C6-F1
#
_cell.length_a   1.000
_cell.length_b   1.000
_cell.length_c   1.000
_cell.angle_alpha   90.00
_cell.angle_beta   90.00
_cell.angle_gamma   90.00
#
_symmetry.space_group_name_H-M   'P 1'
#
loop_
_entity.id
_entity.type
_entity.pdbx_description
1 polymer ?
#
loop_
_entity_poly.entity_id
_entity_poly.type
_entity_poly.pdbx_seq_one_letter_code
_entity_poly.pdbx_strand_id
1 'polypeptide(L)'
;MKLSQDVTWRLLQGFGWIVNRAPHGLAVRLGEWVGVLVWFFSRARVDRAEARCVRVLQVGVTTARAIVKESYRNLGRGLAEALRLPSLCPGLMDYIDIHGEENLKEALAKGKGVVALTAHFGNWEFAAAALALKGYPMNAIGAEQRDPRI
;
A
#
# COMPACT_ATOMS: atom_id res chain seq x y z
N MET A 1 22.60 0.43 5.61
CA MET A 1 22.77 1.89 5.72
C MET A 1 21.45 2.50 6.16
N LYS A 2 21.38 3.21 7.29
CA LYS A 2 20.17 3.96 7.66
C LYS A 2 20.29 5.34 7.00
N LEU A 3 19.39 5.67 6.08
CA LEU A 3 19.29 7.02 5.53
C LEU A 3 18.79 7.96 6.64
N SER A 4 19.22 9.22 6.62
CA SER A 4 18.63 10.23 7.51
C SER A 4 17.17 10.49 7.12
N GLN A 5 16.38 10.98 8.07
CA GLN A 5 14.97 11.35 7.82
C GLN A 5 14.88 12.41 6.71
N ASP A 6 15.77 13.40 6.70
CA ASP A 6 15.77 14.45 5.66
C ASP A 6 16.06 13.92 4.26
N VAL A 7 17.02 13.01 4.13
CA VAL A 7 17.32 12.38 2.83
C VAL A 7 16.11 11.55 2.38
N THR A 8 15.52 10.78 3.29
CA THR A 8 14.31 9.99 3.01
C THR A 8 13.16 10.88 2.55
N TRP A 9 12.93 11.99 3.23
CA TRP A 9 11.89 12.97 2.90
C TRP A 9 12.09 13.61 1.52
N ARG A 10 13.31 14.05 1.20
CA ARG A 10 13.62 14.62 -0.12
C ARG A 10 13.45 13.62 -1.24
N LEU A 11 13.86 12.37 -1.02
CA LEU A 11 13.64 11.28 -1.99
C LEU A 11 12.15 11.01 -2.18
N LEU A 12 11.36 11.01 -1.10
CA LEU A 12 9.92 10.81 -1.16
C LEU A 12 9.23 11.94 -1.93
N GLN A 13 9.59 13.21 -1.68
CA GLN A 13 9.06 14.36 -2.40
C GLN A 13 9.45 14.35 -3.88
N GLY A 14 10.72 14.06 -4.20
CA GLY A 14 11.19 13.94 -5.57
C GLY A 14 10.47 12.84 -6.33
N PHE A 15 10.33 11.67 -5.71
CA PHE A 15 9.56 10.57 -6.28
C PHE A 15 8.08 10.94 -6.46
N GLY A 16 7.46 11.55 -5.44
CA GLY A 16 6.10 12.07 -5.48
C GLY A 16 5.86 13.05 -6.63
N TRP A 17 6.79 13.99 -6.86
CA TRP A 17 6.75 14.95 -7.96
C TRP A 17 6.76 14.28 -9.33
N ILE A 18 7.57 13.22 -9.50
CA ILE A 18 7.66 12.44 -10.74
C ILE A 18 6.36 11.68 -10.98
N VAL A 19 5.91 10.89 -9.99
CA VAL A 19 4.75 9.99 -10.18
C VAL A 19 3.44 10.75 -10.36
N ASN A 20 3.30 11.94 -9.75
CA ASN A 20 2.12 12.79 -9.95
C ASN A 20 2.04 13.43 -11.35
N ARG A 21 3.13 13.47 -12.12
CA ARG A 21 3.14 13.97 -13.50
C ARG A 21 3.05 12.87 -14.56
N ALA A 22 3.22 11.62 -14.15
CA ALA A 22 3.19 10.48 -15.05
C ALA A 22 1.75 9.94 -15.22
N PRO A 23 1.43 9.36 -16.41
CA PRO A 23 0.22 8.55 -16.57
C PRO A 23 0.16 7.40 -15.56
N HIS A 24 -1.05 6.98 -15.18
CA HIS A 24 -1.23 6.04 -14.06
C HIS A 24 -0.41 4.75 -14.21
N GLY A 25 -0.50 4.08 -15.36
CA GLY A 25 0.26 2.85 -15.61
C GLY A 25 1.79 3.04 -15.52
N LEU A 26 2.31 4.19 -15.95
CA LEU A 26 3.75 4.48 -15.85
C LEU A 26 4.16 4.72 -14.40
N ALA A 27 3.37 5.49 -13.64
CA ALA A 27 3.62 5.74 -12.23
C ALA A 27 3.67 4.44 -11.41
N VAL A 28 2.71 3.54 -11.63
CA VAL A 28 2.67 2.22 -10.96
C VAL A 28 3.89 1.38 -11.33
N ARG A 29 4.29 1.37 -12.61
CA ARG A 29 5.51 0.68 -13.06
C ARG A 29 6.78 1.27 -12.45
N LEU A 30 6.88 2.59 -12.30
CA LEU A 30 8.00 3.24 -11.61
C LEU A 30 8.06 2.81 -10.13
N GLY A 31 6.90 2.77 -9.46
CA GLY A 31 6.78 2.24 -8.11
C GLY A 31 7.27 0.80 -8.00
N GLU A 32 6.83 -0.08 -8.91
CA GLU A 32 7.31 -1.46 -9.00
C GLU A 32 8.84 -1.57 -9.10
N TRP A 33 9.45 -0.77 -9.99
CA TRP A 33 10.90 -0.72 -10.13
C TRP A 33 11.60 -0.28 -8.84
N VAL A 34 11.10 0.76 -8.18
CA VAL A 34 11.59 1.17 -6.86
C VAL A 34 11.48 0.02 -5.86
N GLY A 35 10.36 -0.71 -5.84
CA GLY A 35 10.18 -1.91 -5.01
C GLY A 35 11.24 -2.98 -5.26
N VAL A 36 11.56 -3.27 -6.53
CA VAL A 36 12.62 -4.22 -6.89
C VAL A 36 14.00 -3.74 -6.45
N LEU A 37 14.31 -2.44 -6.59
CA LEU A 37 15.56 -1.87 -6.10
C LEU A 37 15.67 -2.02 -4.58
N VAL A 38 14.62 -1.69 -3.84
CA VAL A 38 14.60 -1.86 -2.37
C VAL A 38 14.78 -3.34 -2.01
N TRP A 39 14.12 -4.27 -2.71
CA TRP A 39 14.31 -5.71 -2.52
C TRP A 39 15.77 -6.11 -2.70
N PHE A 40 16.42 -5.65 -3.79
CA PHE A 40 17.81 -5.98 -4.10
C PHE A 40 18.80 -5.50 -3.02
N PHE A 41 18.61 -4.28 -2.51
CA PHE A 41 19.49 -3.70 -1.48
C PHE A 41 19.13 -4.12 -0.04
N SER A 42 17.98 -4.77 0.19
CA SER A 42 17.49 -5.12 1.53
C SER A 42 17.69 -6.59 1.89
N ARG A 43 18.79 -7.23 1.48
CA ARG A 43 19.05 -8.68 1.64
C ARG A 43 18.64 -9.26 2.99
N ALA A 44 19.12 -8.70 4.11
CA ALA A 44 18.79 -9.21 5.43
C ALA A 44 17.29 -9.14 5.78
N ARG A 45 16.54 -8.17 5.23
CA ARG A 45 15.07 -8.10 5.40
C ARG A 45 14.37 -9.13 4.52
N VAL A 46 14.85 -9.30 3.29
CA VAL A 46 14.35 -10.30 2.34
C VAL A 46 14.53 -11.70 2.90
N ASP A 47 15.71 -12.03 3.43
CA ASP A 47 16.00 -13.37 3.97
C ASP A 47 15.10 -13.68 5.18
N ARG A 48 14.84 -12.68 6.05
CA ARG A 48 13.87 -12.85 7.14
C ARG A 48 12.44 -13.02 6.65
N ALA A 49 12.03 -12.30 5.61
CA ALA A 49 10.70 -12.43 5.04
C ALA A 49 10.53 -13.81 4.37
N GLU A 50 11.56 -14.28 3.66
CA GLU A 50 11.58 -15.59 3.03
C GLU A 50 11.45 -16.71 4.07
N ALA A 51 12.25 -16.67 5.15
CA ALA A 51 12.14 -17.65 6.23
C ALA A 51 10.75 -17.70 6.87
N ARG A 52 10.04 -16.55 6.95
CA ARG A 52 8.64 -16.52 7.38
C ARG A 52 7.72 -17.13 6.35
N CYS A 53 7.89 -16.83 5.07
CA CYS A 53 7.10 -17.44 3.99
C CYS A 53 7.27 -18.97 3.98
N VAL A 54 8.49 -19.48 4.11
CA VAL A 54 8.74 -20.93 4.23
C VAL A 54 7.99 -21.51 5.43
N ARG A 55 8.09 -20.87 6.60
CA ARG A 55 7.45 -21.36 7.83
C ARG A 55 5.93 -21.28 7.80
N VAL A 56 5.35 -20.20 7.28
CA VAL A 56 3.91 -19.94 7.38
C VAL A 56 3.16 -20.53 6.19
N LEU A 57 3.71 -20.39 4.99
CA LEU A 57 3.09 -20.89 3.76
C LEU A 57 3.52 -22.33 3.43
N GLN A 58 4.50 -22.87 4.13
CA GLN A 58 4.99 -24.25 3.95
C GLN A 58 5.46 -24.51 2.51
N VAL A 59 6.09 -23.51 1.89
CA VAL A 59 6.64 -23.59 0.52
C VAL A 59 8.16 -23.65 0.52
N GLY A 60 8.75 -24.15 -0.57
CA GLY A 60 10.21 -24.17 -0.75
C GLY A 60 10.83 -22.77 -0.84
N VAL A 61 12.12 -22.68 -0.53
CA VAL A 61 12.90 -21.43 -0.45
C VAL A 61 12.81 -20.61 -1.75
N THR A 62 12.92 -21.25 -2.92
CA THR A 62 12.82 -20.57 -4.22
C THR A 62 11.47 -19.87 -4.41
N THR A 63 10.37 -20.58 -4.10
CA THR A 63 9.00 -20.04 -4.17
C THR A 63 8.80 -18.94 -3.14
N ALA A 64 9.26 -19.14 -1.91
CA ALA A 64 9.22 -18.13 -0.86
C ALA A 64 9.94 -16.83 -1.29
N ARG A 65 11.13 -16.94 -1.90
CA ARG A 65 11.89 -15.78 -2.36
C ARG A 65 11.19 -15.04 -3.50
N ALA A 66 10.56 -15.78 -4.41
CA ALA A 66 9.75 -15.21 -5.48
C ALA A 66 8.54 -14.44 -4.92
N ILE A 67 7.80 -15.03 -3.98
CA ILE A 67 6.68 -14.37 -3.29
C ILE A 67 7.14 -13.09 -2.59
N VAL A 68 8.27 -13.13 -1.88
CA VAL A 68 8.82 -11.93 -1.23
C VAL A 68 9.16 -10.87 -2.27
N LYS A 69 9.79 -11.22 -3.39
CA LYS A 69 10.08 -10.26 -4.47
C LYS A 69 8.81 -9.60 -5.01
N GLU A 70 7.77 -10.38 -5.28
CA GLU A 70 6.48 -9.85 -5.76
C GLU A 70 5.77 -9.00 -4.70
N SER A 71 5.92 -9.32 -3.40
CA SER A 71 5.46 -8.47 -2.31
C SER A 71 6.17 -7.11 -2.30
N TYR A 72 7.49 -7.06 -2.52
CA TYR A 72 8.22 -5.81 -2.65
C TYR A 72 7.82 -5.00 -3.89
N ARG A 73 7.54 -5.67 -5.02
CA ARG A 73 6.95 -5.01 -6.19
C ARG A 73 5.62 -4.36 -5.84
N ASN A 74 4.75 -5.10 -5.15
CA ASN A 74 3.44 -4.59 -4.74
C ASN A 74 3.54 -3.42 -3.76
N LEU A 75 4.47 -3.47 -2.80
CA LEU A 75 4.76 -2.35 -1.90
C LEU A 75 5.18 -1.09 -2.67
N GLY A 76 6.01 -1.26 -3.71
CA GLY A 76 6.43 -0.16 -4.58
C GLY A 76 5.26 0.44 -5.38
N ARG A 77 4.40 -0.41 -5.94
CA ARG A 77 3.16 0.02 -6.62
C ARG A 77 2.26 0.82 -5.67
N GLY A 78 1.99 0.26 -4.48
CA GLY A 78 1.17 0.91 -3.44
C GLY A 78 1.75 2.24 -2.96
N LEU A 79 3.07 2.38 -2.85
CA LEU A 79 3.70 3.67 -2.53
C LEU A 79 3.44 4.72 -3.63
N ALA A 80 3.60 4.36 -4.90
CA ALA A 80 3.34 5.28 -6.01
C ALA A 80 1.86 5.68 -6.08
N GLU A 81 0.96 4.74 -5.80
CA GLU A 81 -0.48 4.96 -5.74
C GLU A 81 -0.87 5.86 -4.56
N ALA A 82 -0.34 5.63 -3.36
CA ALA A 82 -0.60 6.44 -2.18
C ALA A 82 -0.16 7.91 -2.37
N LEU A 83 1.03 8.14 -2.94
CA LEU A 83 1.52 9.49 -3.24
C LEU A 83 0.71 10.23 -4.31
N ARG A 84 -0.08 9.49 -5.09
CA ARG A 84 -0.96 10.03 -6.14
C ARG A 84 -2.41 10.06 -5.73
N LEU A 85 -2.76 9.53 -4.57
CA LEU A 85 -4.14 9.42 -4.13
C LEU A 85 -4.88 10.77 -4.22
N PRO A 86 -4.32 11.92 -3.77
CA PRO A 86 -4.99 13.21 -3.90
C PRO A 86 -5.31 13.61 -5.35
N SER A 87 -4.44 13.28 -6.31
CA SER A 87 -4.66 13.60 -7.73
C SER A 87 -5.55 12.57 -8.44
N LEU A 88 -5.62 11.33 -7.94
CA LEU A 88 -6.47 10.27 -8.47
C LEU A 88 -7.90 10.28 -7.90
N CYS A 89 -8.13 10.82 -6.70
CA CYS A 89 -9.43 10.78 -6.01
C CYS A 89 -10.65 11.09 -6.91
N PRO A 90 -10.64 12.12 -7.79
CA PRO A 90 -11.80 12.41 -8.64
C PRO A 90 -12.21 11.27 -9.59
N GLY A 91 -11.28 10.39 -9.98
CA GLY A 91 -11.50 9.27 -10.88
C GLY A 91 -11.06 7.93 -10.30
N LEU A 92 -10.89 7.84 -8.98
CA LEU A 92 -10.35 6.65 -8.32
C LEU A 92 -11.26 5.42 -8.52
N MET A 93 -12.58 5.64 -8.54
CA MET A 93 -13.57 4.59 -8.69
C MET A 93 -13.47 3.85 -10.04
N ASP A 94 -12.86 4.45 -11.07
CA ASP A 94 -12.64 3.81 -12.37
C ASP A 94 -11.65 2.63 -12.29
N TYR A 95 -10.88 2.55 -11.19
CA TYR A 95 -9.87 1.52 -10.95
C TYR A 95 -10.31 0.47 -9.92
N ILE A 96 -11.52 0.57 -9.38
CA ILE A 96 -11.95 -0.19 -8.21
C ILE A 96 -13.29 -0.88 -8.47
N ASP A 97 -13.29 -2.21 -8.31
CA ASP A 97 -14.50 -3.00 -8.15
C ASP A 97 -14.67 -3.39 -6.68
N ILE A 98 -15.89 -3.25 -6.14
CA ILE A 98 -16.20 -3.51 -4.73
C ILE A 98 -17.16 -4.71 -4.66
N HIS A 99 -16.69 -5.79 -4.05
CA HIS A 99 -17.49 -6.97 -3.76
C HIS A 99 -17.92 -6.97 -2.28
N GLY A 100 -19.17 -7.33 -2.01
CA GLY A 100 -19.67 -7.47 -0.65
C GLY A 100 -20.10 -6.17 0.04
N GLU A 101 -20.32 -5.08 -0.71
CA GLU A 101 -20.74 -3.78 -0.17
C GLU A 101 -22.08 -3.87 0.59
N GLU A 102 -22.95 -4.79 0.18
CA GLU A 102 -24.22 -5.10 0.83
C GLU A 102 -24.04 -5.50 2.31
N ASN A 103 -22.99 -6.23 2.65
CA ASN A 103 -22.72 -6.63 4.04
C ASN A 103 -22.44 -5.41 4.93
N LEU A 104 -21.73 -4.42 4.38
CA LEU A 104 -21.45 -3.16 5.07
C LEU A 104 -22.75 -2.35 5.27
N LYS A 105 -23.58 -2.24 4.22
CA LYS A 105 -24.87 -1.55 4.27
C LYS A 105 -25.82 -2.18 5.30
N GLU A 106 -25.94 -3.50 5.28
CA GLU A 106 -26.78 -4.25 6.23
C GLU A 106 -26.29 -4.10 7.67
N ALA A 107 -24.98 -4.12 7.90
CA ALA A 107 -24.42 -3.91 9.22
C ALA A 107 -24.67 -2.48 9.73
N LEU A 108 -24.49 -1.46 8.88
CA LEU A 108 -24.77 -0.07 9.22
C LEU A 108 -26.26 0.17 9.50
N ALA A 109 -27.17 -0.48 8.75
CA ALA A 109 -28.62 -0.37 8.95
C ALA A 109 -29.09 -0.81 10.34
N LYS A 110 -28.29 -1.62 11.06
CA LYS A 110 -28.58 -2.00 12.46
C LYS A 110 -28.39 -0.86 13.46
N GLY A 111 -27.86 0.30 13.04
CA GLY A 111 -27.73 1.51 13.87
C GLY A 111 -26.68 1.42 14.97
N LYS A 112 -25.75 0.44 14.91
CA LYS A 112 -24.72 0.22 15.94
C LYS A 112 -23.31 0.63 15.51
N GLY A 113 -23.14 1.10 14.26
CA GLY A 113 -21.84 1.30 13.63
C GLY A 113 -21.18 -0.02 13.20
N VAL A 114 -19.99 0.09 12.61
CA VAL A 114 -19.22 -1.05 12.08
C VAL A 114 -17.75 -0.90 12.47
N VAL A 115 -17.14 -2.01 12.91
CA VAL A 115 -15.68 -2.14 13.04
C VAL A 115 -15.18 -2.93 11.84
N ALA A 116 -14.55 -2.25 10.89
CA ALA A 116 -13.95 -2.90 9.72
C ALA A 116 -12.53 -3.38 10.05
N LEU A 117 -12.34 -4.70 10.09
CA LEU A 117 -11.03 -5.31 10.32
C LEU A 117 -10.35 -5.60 8.98
N THR A 118 -9.08 -5.21 8.86
CA THR A 118 -8.26 -5.46 7.68
C THR A 118 -6.87 -5.96 8.05
N ALA A 119 -6.14 -6.49 7.07
CA ALA A 119 -4.74 -6.85 7.18
C ALA A 119 -3.88 -5.84 6.41
N HIS A 120 -2.56 -5.84 6.66
CA HIS A 120 -1.58 -5.11 5.84
C HIS A 120 -1.40 -5.82 4.50
N PHE A 121 -2.43 -5.78 3.66
CA PHE A 121 -2.53 -6.55 2.43
C PHE A 121 -3.10 -5.67 1.30
N GLY A 122 -2.61 -5.91 0.08
CA GLY A 122 -3.03 -5.15 -1.09
C GLY A 122 -2.70 -3.66 -0.98
N ASN A 123 -3.61 -2.81 -1.47
CA ASN A 123 -3.56 -1.36 -1.32
C ASN A 123 -4.72 -0.89 -0.43
N TRP A 124 -4.45 -0.79 0.88
CA TRP A 124 -5.47 -0.39 1.85
C TRP A 124 -5.81 1.11 1.75
N GLU A 125 -4.92 1.95 1.22
CA GLU A 125 -5.18 3.39 1.00
C GLU A 125 -6.29 3.58 -0.03
N PHE A 126 -6.24 2.82 -1.13
CA PHE A 126 -7.30 2.82 -2.16
C PHE A 126 -8.62 2.29 -1.61
N ALA A 127 -8.58 1.23 -0.79
CA ALA A 127 -9.78 0.70 -0.16
C ALA A 127 -10.45 1.74 0.75
N ALA A 128 -9.68 2.44 1.59
CA ALA A 128 -10.19 3.49 2.46
C ALA A 128 -10.75 4.68 1.67
N ALA A 129 -10.03 5.14 0.65
CA ALA A 129 -10.48 6.24 -0.20
C ALA A 129 -11.75 5.90 -0.99
N ALA A 130 -11.88 4.67 -1.50
CA ALA A 130 -13.07 4.23 -2.21
C ALA A 130 -14.32 4.26 -1.32
N LEU A 131 -14.21 3.76 -0.09
CA LEU A 131 -15.31 3.80 0.87
C LEU A 131 -15.66 5.25 1.27
N ALA A 132 -14.66 6.12 1.46
CA ALA A 132 -14.90 7.53 1.71
C ALA A 132 -15.61 8.22 0.53
N LEU A 133 -15.21 7.94 -0.71
CA LEU A 133 -15.84 8.48 -1.93
C LEU A 133 -17.27 7.96 -2.14
N LYS A 134 -17.58 6.75 -1.67
CA LYS A 134 -18.95 6.19 -1.61
C LYS A 134 -19.82 6.85 -0.53
N GLY A 135 -19.27 7.76 0.27
CA GLY A 135 -19.98 8.51 1.29
C GLY A 135 -20.06 7.82 2.64
N TYR A 136 -19.28 6.75 2.88
CA TYR A 136 -19.24 6.12 4.18
C TYR A 136 -18.45 6.98 5.18
N PRO A 137 -19.03 7.37 6.32
CA PRO A 137 -18.28 8.07 7.37
C PRO A 137 -17.30 7.08 8.01
N MET A 138 -16.01 7.44 8.00
CA MET A 138 -14.94 6.55 8.46
C MET A 138 -14.00 7.26 9.43
N ASN A 139 -13.53 6.51 10.41
CA ASN A 139 -12.43 6.88 11.28
C ASN A 139 -11.35 5.79 11.21
N ALA A 140 -10.09 6.19 11.24
CA ALA A 140 -8.95 5.29 11.31
C ALA A 140 -8.13 5.57 12.56
N ILE A 141 -7.61 4.52 13.18
CA ILE A 141 -6.71 4.62 14.33
C ILE A 141 -5.30 4.32 13.82
N GLY A 142 -4.39 5.29 13.99
CA GLY A 142 -2.99 5.17 13.60
C GLY A 142 -2.07 5.50 14.77
N ALA A 143 -0.91 4.84 14.81
CA ALA A 143 0.16 5.23 15.72
C ALA A 143 0.82 6.54 15.23
N GLU A 144 1.31 7.35 16.17
CA GLU A 144 2.11 8.53 15.85
C GLU A 144 3.32 8.15 14.98
N GLN A 145 3.52 8.93 13.92
CA GLN A 145 4.63 8.73 13.02
C GLN A 145 5.91 9.28 13.62
N ARG A 146 7.03 8.60 13.36
CA ARG A 146 8.35 8.99 13.90
C ARG A 146 8.91 10.24 13.24
N ASP A 147 8.44 10.58 12.05
CA ASP A 147 8.82 11.78 11.33
C ASP A 147 7.69 12.79 11.50
N PRO A 148 7.92 13.96 12.12
CA PRO A 148 6.87 14.93 12.44
C PRO A 148 6.25 15.60 11.21
N ARG A 149 6.76 15.31 10.00
CA ARG A 149 6.22 15.80 8.73
C ARG A 149 5.09 14.92 8.19
N ILE A 150 4.79 13.80 8.85
CA ILE A 150 3.70 12.86 8.53
C ILE A 150 2.72 12.87 9.69
#